data_AF-A0A3B9IIF2-F1
#
_entry.id   AF-A0A3B9IIF2-F1
#
_cell.length_a   1.000
_cell.length_b   1.000
_cell.length_c   1.000
_cell.angle_alpha   90.00
_cell.angle_beta   90.00
_cell.angle_gamma   90.00
#
_symmetry.space_group_name_H-M   'P 1'
#
loop_
_entity.id
_entity.type
_entity.pdbx_description
1 polymer ?
#
loop_
_entity_poly.entity_id
_entity_poly.type
_entity_poly.pdbx_seq_one_letter_code
_entity_poly.pdbx_strand_id
1 'polypeptide(L)'
;LSDIMAFRVTVDSIRDCYAVLGAVHGAYRMVPGRFKDFISNAKPNGYRSLHTTVIGPERQRIEIQIRTREMHEVAEYGVAAHWLYKQESGGHEGWQYRWIRGLLDILEQASNPEEFLEHTKLEMFQDQVFCFSPKGDLIALPRGATPIDFAYAVHSEIGDTCVGAKING
;
A
#
# COMPACT_ATOMS: atom_id res chain seq x y z
N LEU A 1 -22.60 -5.79 -20.05
CA LEU A 1 -21.35 -5.18 -19.59
C LEU A 1 -20.59 -4.73 -20.83
N SER A 2 -20.17 -3.47 -20.91
CA SER A 2 -19.20 -3.06 -21.94
C SER A 2 -17.85 -3.59 -21.50
N ASP A 3 -17.21 -4.46 -22.28
CA ASP A 3 -15.81 -4.83 -22.06
C ASP A 3 -14.97 -3.57 -22.25
N ILE A 4 -14.58 -2.96 -21.13
CA ILE A 4 -13.62 -1.86 -21.14
C ILE A 4 -12.25 -2.53 -21.17
N MET A 5 -11.62 -2.49 -22.33
CA MET A 5 -10.24 -2.91 -22.48
C MET A 5 -9.33 -1.88 -21.79
N ALA A 6 -8.43 -2.35 -20.94
CA ALA A 6 -7.49 -1.50 -20.22
C ALA A 6 -6.04 -1.89 -20.55
N PHE A 7 -5.22 -0.91 -20.90
CA PHE A 7 -3.78 -1.06 -21.07
C PHE A 7 -3.02 -0.33 -19.98
N ARG A 8 -1.86 -0.87 -19.63
CA ARG A 8 -0.93 -0.26 -18.68
C ARG A 8 0.38 0.06 -19.37
N VAL A 9 0.87 1.27 -19.14
CA VAL A 9 2.19 1.72 -19.58
C VAL A 9 3.02 2.04 -18.34
N THR A 10 4.11 1.30 -18.17
CA THR A 10 5.06 1.51 -17.06
C THR A 10 6.33 2.16 -17.59
N VAL A 11 6.72 3.28 -17.00
CA VAL A 11 7.90 4.08 -17.41
C VAL A 11 8.84 4.31 -16.22
N ASP A 12 9.98 4.96 -16.47
CA ASP A 12 11.01 5.15 -15.44
C ASP A 12 10.80 6.43 -14.61
N SER A 13 10.24 7.50 -15.19
CA SER A 13 10.07 8.78 -14.49
C SER A 13 8.67 9.37 -14.60
N ILE A 14 8.33 10.27 -13.66
CA ILE A 14 7.06 11.02 -13.68
C ILE A 14 6.96 11.87 -14.95
N ARG A 15 8.08 12.47 -15.40
CA ARG A 15 8.12 13.24 -16.65
C ARG A 15 7.67 12.38 -17.83
N ASP A 16 8.14 11.14 -17.89
CA ASP A 16 7.79 10.22 -18.97
C ASP A 16 6.32 9.79 -18.89
N CYS A 17 5.72 9.72 -17.70
CA CYS A 17 4.28 9.48 -17.57
C CYS A 17 3.45 10.53 -18.32
N TYR A 18 3.78 11.82 -18.13
CA TYR A 18 3.10 12.90 -18.83
C TYR A 18 3.47 12.98 -20.32
N ALA A 19 4.70 12.61 -20.69
CA ALA A 19 5.09 12.51 -22.11
C ALA A 19 4.27 11.44 -22.85
N VAL A 20 4.10 10.26 -22.24
CA VAL A 20 3.23 9.19 -22.78
C VAL A 20 1.78 9.67 -22.85
N LEU A 21 1.27 10.36 -21.83
CA LEU A 21 -0.09 10.93 -21.85
C LEU A 21 -0.27 11.84 -23.07
N GLY A 22 0.68 12.74 -23.32
CA GLY A 22 0.68 13.63 -24.48
C GLY A 22 0.70 12.86 -25.81
N ALA A 23 1.53 11.83 -25.92
CA ALA A 23 1.58 10.98 -27.11
C ALA A 23 0.25 10.24 -27.37
N VAL A 24 -0.36 9.69 -26.31
CA VAL A 24 -1.67 9.02 -26.38
C VAL A 24 -2.77 9.98 -26.82
N HIS A 25 -2.84 11.19 -26.23
CA HIS A 25 -3.84 12.20 -26.59
C HIS A 25 -3.61 12.83 -27.96
N GLY A 26 -2.36 12.82 -28.45
CA GLY A 26 -2.03 13.21 -29.82
C GLY A 26 -2.44 12.16 -30.86
N ALA A 27 -2.40 10.88 -30.51
CA ALA A 27 -2.75 9.78 -31.41
C ALA A 27 -4.26 9.44 -31.38
N TYR A 28 -4.91 9.57 -30.23
CA TYR A 28 -6.30 9.16 -30.03
C TYR A 28 -7.13 10.22 -29.32
N ARG A 29 -8.38 10.37 -29.74
CA ARG A 29 -9.33 11.31 -29.11
C ARG A 29 -9.66 10.83 -27.70
N MET A 30 -9.33 11.65 -26.70
CA MET A 30 -9.74 11.39 -25.32
C MET A 30 -11.26 11.52 -25.14
N VAL A 31 -11.80 10.74 -24.20
CA VAL A 31 -13.20 10.83 -23.78
C VAL A 31 -13.30 11.88 -22.66
N PRO A 32 -14.08 12.97 -22.85
CA PRO A 32 -14.23 14.02 -21.84
C PRO A 32 -14.70 13.48 -20.49
N GLY A 33 -14.17 14.02 -19.39
CA GLY A 33 -14.50 13.60 -18.03
C GLY A 33 -13.94 12.23 -17.62
N ARG A 34 -13.13 11.59 -18.47
CA ARG A 34 -12.49 10.29 -18.19
C ARG A 34 -10.97 10.38 -18.03
N PHE A 35 -10.46 11.55 -17.67
CA PHE A 35 -9.08 11.74 -17.26
C PHE A 35 -9.00 11.92 -15.74
N LYS A 36 -8.08 11.21 -15.10
CA LYS A 36 -7.78 11.36 -13.68
C LYS A 36 -6.26 11.37 -13.48
N ASP A 37 -5.77 12.42 -12.84
CA ASP A 37 -4.37 12.55 -12.46
C ASP A 37 -4.19 12.14 -11.00
N PHE A 38 -3.96 10.85 -10.76
CA PHE A 38 -3.60 10.36 -9.41
C PHE A 38 -2.10 10.51 -9.12
N ILE A 39 -1.28 11.05 -10.04
CA ILE A 39 0.10 11.39 -9.72
C ILE A 39 0.13 12.69 -8.91
N SER A 40 -0.67 13.67 -9.31
CA SER A 40 -0.86 14.96 -8.64
C SER A 40 -1.80 14.86 -7.44
N ASN A 41 -2.90 14.10 -7.57
CA ASN A 41 -3.86 13.88 -6.50
C ASN A 41 -3.84 12.40 -6.09
N ALA A 42 -2.79 12.01 -5.35
CA ALA A 42 -2.61 10.64 -4.89
C ALA A 42 -3.79 10.18 -4.01
N LYS A 43 -4.15 8.90 -4.10
CA LYS A 43 -5.15 8.32 -3.20
C LYS A 43 -4.55 8.13 -1.79
N PRO A 44 -5.38 8.07 -0.73
CA PRO A 44 -4.89 7.86 0.64
C PRO A 44 -4.02 6.63 0.83
N ASN A 45 -4.25 5.56 0.05
CA ASN A 45 -3.45 4.34 0.08
C ASN A 45 -2.11 4.43 -0.69
N GLY A 46 -1.66 5.64 -1.05
CA GLY A 46 -0.42 5.87 -1.79
C GLY A 46 -0.48 5.52 -3.28
N TYR A 47 -1.65 5.11 -3.80
CA TYR A 47 -1.82 4.80 -5.22
C TYR A 47 -1.60 6.04 -6.10
N ARG A 48 -0.72 5.89 -7.10
CA ARG A 48 -0.38 6.94 -8.08
C ARG A 48 -0.36 6.36 -9.50
N SER A 49 -1.06 7.01 -10.42
CA SER A 49 -1.12 6.67 -11.84
C SER A 49 -1.88 7.78 -12.59
N LEU A 50 -1.56 8.02 -13.86
CA LEU A 50 -2.46 8.75 -14.76
C LEU A 50 -3.45 7.77 -15.37
N HIS A 51 -4.73 8.12 -15.38
CA HIS A 51 -5.79 7.34 -16.00
C HIS A 51 -6.44 8.18 -17.08
N THR A 52 -6.57 7.63 -18.29
CA THR A 52 -7.30 8.29 -19.37
C THR A 52 -8.07 7.27 -20.19
N THR A 53 -9.28 7.61 -20.63
CA THR A 53 -10.00 6.81 -21.63
C THR A 53 -9.93 7.49 -22.98
N VAL A 54 -9.60 6.74 -24.03
CA VAL A 54 -9.56 7.18 -25.42
C VAL A 54 -10.48 6.34 -26.30
N ILE A 55 -10.82 6.87 -27.48
CA ILE A 55 -11.48 6.11 -28.54
C ILE A 55 -10.39 5.45 -29.40
N GLY A 56 -10.30 4.13 -29.31
CA GLY A 56 -9.33 3.34 -30.07
C GLY A 56 -9.66 3.21 -31.55
N PRO A 57 -8.78 2.58 -32.35
CA PRO A 57 -8.93 2.43 -33.80
C PRO A 57 -10.26 1.80 -34.22
N GLU A 58 -10.73 0.80 -33.47
CA GLU A 58 -11.97 0.07 -33.73
C GLU A 58 -13.21 0.76 -33.11
N ARG A 59 -13.11 2.07 -32.81
CA ARG A 59 -14.15 2.87 -32.14
C ARG A 59 -14.58 2.36 -30.76
N GLN A 60 -13.80 1.46 -30.17
CA GLN A 60 -13.98 0.98 -28.81
C GLN A 60 -13.36 1.94 -27.80
N ARG A 61 -13.91 1.96 -26.58
CA ARG A 61 -13.35 2.73 -25.46
C ARG A 61 -12.21 1.93 -24.84
N ILE A 62 -11.05 2.56 -24.76
CA ILE A 62 -9.84 1.95 -24.19
C ILE A 62 -9.40 2.81 -23.00
N GLU A 63 -9.28 2.19 -21.84
CA GLU A 63 -8.65 2.83 -20.68
C GLU A 63 -7.13 2.62 -20.75
N ILE A 64 -6.37 3.68 -20.46
CA ILE A 64 -4.92 3.66 -20.43
C ILE A 64 -4.49 4.16 -19.06
N GLN A 65 -3.69 3.36 -18.38
CA GLN A 65 -3.10 3.65 -17.08
C GLN A 65 -1.60 3.82 -17.24
N ILE A 66 -1.07 4.99 -16.91
CA ILE A 66 0.35 5.32 -17.07
C ILE A 66 0.94 5.58 -15.69
N ARG A 67 2.04 4.90 -15.34
CA ARG A 67 2.68 5.04 -14.03
C ARG A 67 4.16 4.68 -14.10
N THR A 68 4.94 5.05 -13.09
CA THR A 68 6.35 4.61 -13.02
C THR A 68 6.45 3.16 -12.53
N ARG A 69 7.63 2.53 -12.64
CA ARG A 69 7.90 1.21 -12.06
C ARG A 69 7.65 1.19 -10.54
N GLU A 70 8.15 2.20 -9.83
CA GLU A 70 7.90 2.39 -8.40
C GLU A 70 6.40 2.50 -8.06
N MET A 71 5.66 3.31 -8.81
CA MET A 71 4.21 3.44 -8.65
C MET A 71 3.48 2.13 -8.96
N HIS A 72 4.01 1.33 -9.89
CA HIS A 72 3.47 0.03 -10.21
C HIS A 72 3.63 -0.96 -9.04
N GLU A 73 4.80 -1.00 -8.41
CA GLU A 73 5.03 -1.82 -7.22
C GLU A 73 4.09 -1.43 -6.08
N VAL A 74 3.96 -0.14 -5.78
CA VAL A 74 3.02 0.36 -4.76
C VAL A 74 1.58 -0.03 -5.09
N ALA A 75 1.20 -0.03 -6.36
CA ALA A 75 -0.16 -0.36 -6.77
C ALA A 75 -0.46 -1.87 -6.72
N GLU A 76 0.53 -2.74 -6.90
CA GLU A 76 0.35 -4.21 -6.82
C GLU A 76 0.47 -4.72 -5.39
N TYR A 77 1.42 -4.18 -4.63
CA TYR A 77 1.83 -4.72 -3.33
C TYR A 77 1.57 -3.78 -2.16
N GLY A 78 1.01 -2.59 -2.42
CA GLY A 78 0.78 -1.55 -1.41
C GLY A 78 2.05 -0.78 -1.05
N VAL A 79 1.89 0.25 -0.20
CA VAL A 79 3.01 1.11 0.24
C VAL A 79 4.07 0.30 1.00
N ALA A 80 3.67 -0.78 1.68
CA ALA A 80 4.54 -1.66 2.46
C ALA A 80 5.70 -2.27 1.64
N ALA A 81 5.47 -2.65 0.38
CA ALA A 81 6.50 -3.24 -0.47
C ALA A 81 7.59 -2.26 -0.92
N HIS A 82 7.24 -0.97 -1.03
CA HIS A 82 8.20 0.07 -1.40
C HIS A 82 9.27 0.32 -0.31
N TRP A 83 8.94 0.02 0.95
CA TRP A 83 9.90 0.08 2.06
C TRP A 83 10.95 -1.03 2.01
N LEU A 84 10.63 -2.21 1.44
CA LEU A 84 11.61 -3.30 1.24
C LEU A 84 12.67 -2.90 0.20
N TYR A 85 12.28 -2.22 -0.88
CA TYR A 85 13.19 -1.92 -2.00
C TYR A 85 14.19 -0.79 -1.70
N LYS A 86 13.81 0.21 -0.88
CA LYS A 86 14.74 1.27 -0.42
C LYS A 86 15.77 0.78 0.61
N GLN A 87 15.72 -0.49 1.02
CA GLN A 87 16.51 -1.05 2.11
C GLN A 87 17.86 -1.67 1.69
N GLU A 88 18.24 -1.66 0.40
CA GLU A 88 19.59 -2.07 -0.02
C GLU A 88 20.70 -1.05 0.36
N SER A 89 20.34 0.09 0.95
CA SER A 89 21.30 1.16 1.32
C SER A 89 21.77 1.16 2.79
N GLY A 90 21.39 0.19 3.63
CA GLY A 90 22.03 0.07 4.95
C GLY A 90 21.28 -0.68 6.04
N GLY A 91 22.01 -1.57 6.73
CA GLY A 91 21.74 -2.01 8.09
C GLY A 91 20.92 -3.29 8.21
N HIS A 92 21.62 -4.41 8.42
CA HIS A 92 21.05 -5.67 8.93
C HIS A 92 20.66 -5.50 10.40
N GLU A 93 19.46 -4.99 10.70
CA GLU A 93 18.75 -5.19 11.97
C GLU A 93 17.32 -4.64 11.85
N GLY A 94 16.29 -5.47 12.04
CA GLY A 94 14.87 -5.05 12.04
C GLY A 94 14.08 -5.28 10.74
N TRP A 95 14.43 -6.33 9.98
CA TRP A 95 13.92 -6.63 8.62
C TRP A 95 12.40 -6.88 8.52
N GLN A 96 11.71 -7.23 9.60
CA GLN A 96 10.36 -7.82 9.51
C GLN A 96 9.20 -6.88 9.91
N TYR A 97 9.50 -5.71 10.51
CA TYR A 97 8.48 -4.89 11.21
C TYR A 97 8.39 -3.43 10.75
N ARG A 98 9.27 -2.98 9.85
CA ARG A 98 9.30 -1.58 9.39
C ARG A 98 8.09 -1.17 8.55
N TRP A 99 7.56 -2.08 7.73
CA TRP A 99 6.36 -1.80 6.95
C TRP A 99 5.13 -1.57 7.83
N ILE A 100 5.10 -2.18 9.03
CA ILE A 100 3.99 -2.00 9.96
C ILE A 100 4.11 -0.67 10.72
N ARG A 101 5.33 -0.16 10.93
CA ARG A 101 5.53 1.24 11.36
C ARG A 101 5.00 2.24 10.32
N GLY A 102 5.18 1.96 9.03
CA GLY A 102 4.57 2.77 7.97
C GLY A 102 3.04 2.64 7.93
N LEU A 103 2.51 1.46 8.23
CA LEU A 103 1.06 1.23 8.35
C LEU A 103 0.47 1.95 9.57
N LEU A 104 1.25 2.05 10.65
CA LEU A 104 0.93 2.81 11.86
C LEU A 104 0.85 4.31 11.64
N ASP A 105 1.83 4.90 10.95
CA ASP A 105 1.80 6.33 10.61
C ASP A 105 0.57 6.67 9.75
N ILE A 106 0.15 5.74 8.88
CA ILE A 106 -1.07 5.89 8.07
C ILE A 106 -2.33 5.77 8.95
N LEU A 107 -2.36 4.84 9.91
CA LEU A 107 -3.48 4.69 10.85
C LEU A 107 -3.61 5.88 11.81
N GLU A 108 -2.51 6.45 12.29
CA GLU A 108 -2.51 7.64 13.15
C GLU A 108 -2.99 8.90 12.40
N GLN A 109 -2.76 8.96 11.09
CA GLN A 109 -3.15 10.10 10.25
C GLN A 109 -4.49 9.90 9.53
N ALA A 110 -5.03 8.67 9.51
CA ALA A 110 -6.29 8.37 8.87
C ALA A 110 -7.47 8.76 9.76
N SER A 111 -8.39 9.53 9.19
CA SER A 111 -9.62 9.95 9.88
C SER A 111 -10.59 8.79 10.14
N ASN A 112 -10.40 7.66 9.45
CA ASN A 112 -11.23 6.46 9.57
C ASN A 112 -10.38 5.17 9.35
N PRO A 113 -9.81 4.58 10.42
CA PRO A 113 -8.93 3.40 10.34
C PRO A 113 -9.55 2.15 9.73
N GLU A 114 -10.88 2.02 9.83
CA GLU A 114 -11.64 0.82 9.45
C GLU A 114 -11.71 0.64 7.92
N GLU A 115 -11.83 1.73 7.16
CA GLU A 115 -11.92 1.72 5.69
C GLU A 115 -10.58 1.34 5.03
N PHE A 116 -9.45 1.62 5.69
CA PHE A 116 -8.11 1.28 5.19
C PHE A 116 -7.76 -0.21 5.40
N LEU A 117 -8.24 -0.80 6.50
CA LEU A 117 -8.08 -2.22 6.81
C LEU A 117 -8.83 -3.13 5.82
N GLU A 118 -9.97 -2.68 5.29
CA GLU A 118 -10.72 -3.45 4.29
C GLU A 118 -10.03 -3.53 2.91
N HIS A 119 -9.22 -2.53 2.56
CA HIS A 119 -8.61 -2.41 1.23
C HIS A 119 -7.16 -2.91 1.13
N THR A 120 -6.49 -3.15 2.26
CA THR A 120 -5.15 -3.74 2.27
C THR A 120 -5.31 -5.26 2.41
N LYS A 121 -5.05 -6.00 1.33
CA LYS A 121 -5.10 -7.48 1.34
C LYS A 121 -4.17 -8.06 2.42
N LEU A 122 -4.75 -8.34 3.59
CA LEU A 122 -4.21 -9.12 4.70
C LEU A 122 -4.08 -10.62 4.36
N GLU A 123 -4.20 -11.02 3.09
CA GLU A 123 -4.08 -12.42 2.64
C GLU A 123 -2.68 -13.01 2.87
N MET A 124 -1.64 -12.19 3.07
CA MET A 124 -0.27 -12.67 3.30
C MET A 124 0.05 -12.98 4.78
N PHE A 125 -0.87 -12.75 5.73
CA PHE A 125 -0.59 -12.88 7.17
C PHE A 125 -1.66 -13.63 7.96
N GLN A 126 -2.36 -14.60 7.35
CA GLN A 126 -3.40 -15.37 8.05
C GLN A 126 -2.92 -16.11 9.32
N ASP A 127 -1.60 -16.24 9.51
CA ASP A 127 -0.98 -16.96 10.62
C ASP A 127 -0.35 -16.05 11.69
N GLN A 128 -0.49 -14.72 11.60
CA GLN A 128 0.07 -13.78 12.58
C GLN A 128 -0.97 -12.78 13.12
N VAL A 129 -0.77 -12.34 14.36
CA VAL A 129 -1.54 -11.28 15.02
C VAL A 129 -0.57 -10.18 15.46
N PHE A 130 -0.99 -8.93 15.36
CA PHE A 130 -0.18 -7.77 15.70
C PHE A 130 -0.75 -7.08 16.93
N CYS A 131 0.08 -6.88 17.95
CA CYS A 131 -0.32 -6.32 19.25
C CYS A 131 0.48 -5.05 19.55
N PHE A 132 -0.20 -4.04 20.10
CA PHE A 132 0.40 -2.80 20.53
C PHE A 132 0.73 -2.82 22.02
N SER A 133 1.94 -2.38 22.37
CA SER A 133 2.30 -2.03 23.75
C SER A 133 1.66 -0.68 24.12
N PRO A 134 1.45 -0.40 25.41
CA PRO A 134 0.98 0.92 25.86
C PRO A 134 1.91 2.08 25.46
N LYS A 135 3.17 1.78 25.12
CA LYS A 135 4.16 2.77 24.64
C LYS A 135 4.12 2.96 23.12
N GLY A 136 3.23 2.26 22.42
CA GLY A 136 3.11 2.30 20.96
C GLY A 136 4.02 1.31 20.23
N ASP A 137 4.76 0.45 20.95
CA ASP A 137 5.58 -0.58 20.31
C ASP A 137 4.68 -1.64 19.68
N LEU A 138 5.02 -2.07 18.47
CA LEU A 138 4.30 -3.14 17.80
C LEU A 138 5.06 -4.46 17.92
N ILE A 139 4.34 -5.50 18.34
CA ILE A 139 4.86 -6.86 18.49
C ILE A 139 3.97 -7.79 17.66
N ALA A 140 4.58 -8.56 16.74
CA ALA A 140 3.85 -9.62 16.04
C ALA A 140 4.02 -10.96 16.76
N LEU A 141 2.93 -11.69 16.86
CA LEU A 141 2.86 -12.99 17.47
C LEU A 141 2.17 -13.96 16.51
N PRO A 142 2.40 -15.28 16.63
CA PRO A 142 1.64 -16.26 15.87
C PRO A 142 0.16 -16.18 16.21
N ARG A 143 -0.70 -16.52 15.26
CA ARG A 143 -2.14 -16.62 15.48
C ARG A 143 -2.43 -17.61 16.61
N GLY A 144 -3.28 -17.18 17.55
CA GLY A 144 -3.58 -17.95 18.76
C GLY A 144 -2.64 -17.67 19.94
N ALA A 145 -1.67 -16.77 19.79
CA ALA A 145 -0.84 -16.32 20.90
C ALA A 145 -1.66 -15.69 22.03
N THR A 146 -1.15 -15.87 23.24
CA THR A 146 -1.76 -15.44 24.49
C THR A 146 -1.09 -14.16 25.01
N PRO A 147 -1.70 -13.48 25.99
CA PRO A 147 -1.05 -12.33 26.63
C PRO A 147 0.28 -12.68 27.32
N ILE A 148 0.51 -13.94 27.70
CA ILE A 148 1.79 -14.39 28.25
C ILE A 148 2.87 -14.39 27.17
N ASP A 149 2.54 -14.87 25.96
CA ASP A 149 3.46 -14.83 24.82
C ASP A 149 3.84 -13.38 24.46
N PHE A 150 2.87 -12.46 24.54
CA PHE A 150 3.14 -11.03 24.41
C PHE A 150 4.07 -10.51 25.50
N ALA A 151 3.85 -10.86 26.77
CA ALA A 151 4.71 -10.44 27.87
C ALA A 151 6.16 -10.92 27.68
N TYR A 152 6.38 -12.17 27.28
CA TYR A 152 7.70 -12.70 26.95
C TYR A 152 8.33 -12.04 25.71
N ALA A 153 7.52 -11.67 24.72
CA ALA A 153 7.99 -10.92 23.55
C ALA A 153 8.38 -9.48 23.88
N VAL A 154 7.79 -8.86 24.92
CA VAL A 154 8.21 -7.56 25.45
C VAL A 154 9.54 -7.70 26.20
N HIS A 155 9.60 -8.59 27.19
CA HIS A 155 10.83 -8.90 27.94
C HIS A 155 10.65 -10.16 28.79
N SER A 156 11.71 -10.96 28.95
CA SER A 156 11.65 -12.20 29.76
C SER A 156 11.19 -11.95 31.20
N GLU A 157 11.76 -10.95 31.87
CA GLU A 157 11.36 -10.58 33.24
C GLU A 157 9.88 -10.15 33.35
N ILE A 158 9.32 -9.56 32.29
CA ILE A 158 7.90 -9.16 32.24
C ILE A 158 7.03 -10.40 32.06
N GLY A 159 7.44 -11.35 31.21
CA GLY A 159 6.83 -12.67 31.10
C GLY A 159 6.82 -13.43 32.42
N ASP A 160 7.96 -13.51 33.09
CA ASP A 160 8.13 -14.25 34.35
C ASP A 160 7.32 -13.66 35.51
N THR A 161 7.05 -12.36 35.50
CA THR A 161 6.28 -11.65 36.53
C THR A 161 4.85 -11.32 36.12
N CYS A 162 4.39 -11.82 34.95
CA CYS A 162 3.07 -11.53 34.43
C CYS A 162 1.97 -12.17 35.30
N VAL A 163 1.13 -11.34 35.93
CA VAL A 163 0.00 -11.79 36.76
C VAL A 163 -1.36 -11.65 36.08
N GLY A 164 -1.42 -10.92 34.96
CA GLY A 164 -2.65 -10.64 34.24
C GLY A 164 -2.41 -9.68 33.08
N ALA A 165 -3.41 -9.55 32.22
CA ALA A 165 -3.35 -8.68 31.05
C ALA A 165 -4.64 -7.87 30.91
N LYS A 166 -4.49 -6.66 30.37
CA LYS A 166 -5.59 -5.77 30.03
C LYS A 166 -5.46 -5.39 28.56
N ILE A 167 -6.53 -5.58 27.78
CA ILE A 167 -6.55 -5.39 26.33
C ILE A 167 -7.53 -4.26 26.02
N ASN A 168 -7.08 -3.24 25.29
CA ASN A 168 -7.90 -2.10 24.83
C ASN A 168 -8.59 -1.27 25.92
N GLY A 169 -8.03 -1.25 27.14
CA GLY A 169 -8.55 -0.40 28.22
C GLY A 169 -9.74 -1.01 28.94
#